data_AF-A0A8S3ZTT5-F1
#
_entry.id   AF-A0A8S3ZTT5-F1
#
_cell.length_a   1.000
_cell.length_b   1.000
_cell.length_c   1.000
_cell.angle_alpha   90.00
_cell.angle_beta   90.00
_cell.angle_gamma   90.00
#
_symmetry.space_group_name_H-M   'P 1'
#
loop_
_entity.id
_entity.type
_entity.pdbx_description
1 polymer ?
#
loop_
_entity_poly.entity_id
_entity_poly.type
_entity_poly.pdbx_seq_one_letter_code
_entity_poly.pdbx_strand_id
1 'polypeptide(L)'
;QHIGEITSCTSVSACAVRTKQMYPHSKSFMFNAFLNTCLPGGRLDRATTTVKDAEGHLYVELKAPPNLSVISQNEATACIGIFQELLTYNEAAQRCQDMGYFLASVKNSPKLNLIVQLAGDKSLWVGCDDAVKEGRVVWKEDGSTVSTDTLATVFIDSEVNNFVNQDCCVYRNDSHKLSDYDCSVLLPYVCEVTLYNCVLNVSGP
;
A
#
# COMPACT_ATOMS: atom_id res chain seq x y z
N GLN A 1 13.60 19.12 19.04
CA GLN A 1 12.91 18.50 17.90
C GLN A 1 13.35 19.26 16.66
N HIS A 2 14.03 18.62 15.71
CA HIS A 2 14.54 19.31 14.51
C HIS A 2 13.38 19.54 13.53
N ILE A 3 13.20 20.79 13.13
CA ILE A 3 12.32 21.18 12.03
C ILE A 3 13.10 20.93 10.74
N GLY A 4 12.47 20.26 9.78
CA GLY A 4 13.05 20.08 8.45
C GLY A 4 12.92 21.33 7.59
N GLU A 5 13.56 21.34 6.43
CA GLU A 5 13.35 22.42 5.45
C GLU A 5 12.03 22.24 4.71
N ILE A 6 11.46 23.35 4.24
CA ILE A 6 10.28 23.32 3.36
C ILE A 6 10.68 22.68 2.03
N THR A 7 9.95 21.66 1.61
CA THR A 7 10.21 20.91 0.37
C THR A 7 8.94 20.75 -0.44
N SER A 8 9.06 20.47 -1.74
CA SER A 8 7.90 20.19 -2.59
C SER A 8 7.45 18.74 -2.41
N CYS A 9 6.15 18.52 -2.24
CA CYS A 9 5.50 17.21 -2.19
C CYS A 9 4.14 17.31 -2.90
N THR A 10 3.78 16.27 -3.64
CA THR A 10 2.53 16.25 -4.43
C THR A 10 1.31 15.79 -3.62
N SER A 11 1.51 15.27 -2.41
CA SER A 11 0.43 14.78 -1.55
C SER A 11 0.82 14.77 -0.07
N VAL A 12 -0.22 14.66 0.77
CA VAL A 12 -0.08 14.49 2.22
C VAL A 12 0.72 13.23 2.56
N SER A 13 0.43 12.10 1.90
CA SER A 13 1.14 10.84 2.11
C SER A 13 2.60 10.94 1.68
N ALA A 14 2.91 11.63 0.57
CA ALA A 14 4.28 11.88 0.14
C ALA A 14 5.06 12.68 1.21
N CYS A 15 4.44 13.73 1.77
CA CYS A 15 5.04 14.52 2.83
C CYS A 15 5.26 13.71 4.12
N ALA A 16 4.30 12.85 4.48
CA ALA A 16 4.40 11.96 5.63
C ALA A 16 5.52 10.92 5.49
N VAL A 17 5.58 10.23 4.35
CA VAL A 17 6.64 9.25 4.01
C VAL A 17 8.00 9.91 4.08
N ARG A 18 8.14 11.07 3.43
CA ARG A 18 9.37 11.88 3.43
C ARG A 18 9.79 12.28 4.85
N THR A 19 8.83 12.74 5.66
CA THR A 19 9.07 13.11 7.06
C THR A 19 9.56 11.90 7.86
N LYS A 20 8.95 10.72 7.70
CA LYS A 20 9.38 9.50 8.38
C LYS A 20 10.76 9.03 7.96
N GLN A 21 11.09 9.13 6.68
CA GLN A 21 12.40 8.70 6.16
C GLN A 21 13.54 9.61 6.63
N MET A 22 13.36 10.93 6.51
CA MET A 22 14.42 11.89 6.87
C MET A 22 14.49 12.17 8.37
N TYR A 23 13.35 12.09 9.06
CA TYR A 23 13.24 12.40 10.49
C TYR A 23 12.44 11.29 11.22
N PRO A 24 13.02 10.09 11.44
CA PRO A 24 12.30 8.94 11.99
C PRO A 24 11.57 9.18 13.32
N HIS A 25 12.12 10.08 14.15
CA HIS A 25 11.55 10.48 15.44
C HIS A 25 10.46 11.54 15.35
N SER A 26 10.25 12.16 14.17
CA SER A 26 9.18 13.13 13.98
C SER A 26 7.81 12.45 14.04
N LYS A 27 6.92 13.10 14.78
CA LYS A 27 5.53 12.69 14.98
C LYS A 27 4.53 13.57 14.22
N SER A 28 5.00 14.61 13.54
CA SER A 28 4.15 15.58 12.86
C SER A 28 4.84 16.18 11.63
N PHE A 29 4.04 16.72 10.73
CA PHE A 29 4.46 17.52 9.59
C PHE A 29 3.35 18.50 9.21
N MET A 30 3.68 19.56 8.49
CA MET A 30 2.70 20.43 7.85
C MET A 30 2.70 20.20 6.34
N PHE A 31 1.51 20.18 5.74
CA PHE A 31 1.36 20.09 4.29
C PHE A 31 0.38 21.13 3.78
N ASN A 32 0.80 21.91 2.81
CA ASN A 32 -0.04 22.86 2.09
C ASN A 32 -0.38 22.29 0.71
N ALA A 33 -1.65 21.94 0.50
CA ALA A 33 -2.12 21.38 -0.76
C ALA A 33 -2.21 22.40 -1.91
N PHE A 34 -2.34 23.70 -1.60
CA PHE A 34 -2.35 24.77 -2.60
C PHE A 34 -0.95 25.05 -3.15
N LEU A 35 0.06 25.05 -2.28
CA LEU A 35 1.46 25.31 -2.64
C LEU A 35 2.26 24.04 -2.95
N ASN A 36 1.70 22.85 -2.69
CA ASN A 36 2.42 21.57 -2.74
C ASN A 36 3.68 21.57 -1.87
N THR A 37 3.63 22.20 -0.69
CA THR A 37 4.77 22.30 0.22
C THR A 37 4.61 21.40 1.44
N CYS A 38 5.72 20.83 1.87
CA CYS A 38 5.87 19.90 2.98
C CYS A 38 6.91 20.43 3.95
N LEU A 39 6.55 20.51 5.22
CA LEU A 39 7.44 20.89 6.32
C LEU A 39 7.49 19.78 7.37
N PRO A 40 8.57 18.99 7.43
CA PRO A 40 8.76 17.95 8.45
C PRO A 40 8.91 18.57 9.85
N GLY A 41 8.21 18.03 10.85
CA GLY A 41 8.25 18.52 12.23
C GLY A 41 7.49 19.84 12.39
N GLY A 42 6.26 19.76 12.89
CA GLY A 42 5.48 20.95 13.21
C GLY A 42 5.96 21.59 14.53
N ARG A 43 6.65 22.71 14.46
CA ARG A 43 6.83 23.60 15.62
C ARG A 43 5.54 24.43 15.76
N LEU A 44 4.68 24.05 16.72
CA LEU A 44 3.62 24.94 17.19
C LEU A 44 4.28 26.01 18.07
N ASP A 45 4.74 27.09 17.46
CA ASP A 45 5.15 28.26 18.22
C ASP A 45 3.93 28.93 18.84
N ARG A 46 4.06 29.37 20.10
CA ARG A 46 2.98 30.07 20.84
C ARG A 46 2.70 31.49 20.31
N ALA A 47 3.14 31.81 19.10
CA ALA A 47 3.06 33.13 18.52
C ALA A 47 2.04 33.11 17.38
N THR A 48 0.97 33.88 17.59
CA THR A 48 -0.19 34.13 16.72
C THR A 48 -1.31 33.09 16.76
N THR A 49 -2.50 33.55 17.14
CA THR A 49 -3.76 32.80 17.21
C THR A 49 -4.45 32.64 15.85
N THR A 50 -3.79 33.06 14.78
CA THR A 50 -4.30 33.05 13.40
C THR A 50 -3.44 32.12 12.55
N VAL A 51 -3.92 30.89 12.37
CA VAL A 51 -3.41 29.99 11.32
C VAL A 51 -3.69 30.65 9.98
N LYS A 52 -2.67 30.88 9.15
CA LYS A 52 -2.86 31.41 7.81
C LYS A 52 -3.10 30.24 6.86
N ASP A 53 -4.06 30.38 5.92
CA ASP A 53 -4.31 29.35 4.90
C ASP A 53 -3.04 29.00 4.08
N ALA A 54 -2.09 29.94 4.00
CA ALA A 54 -0.79 29.76 3.36
C ALA A 54 0.18 28.82 4.12
N GLU A 55 -0.07 28.51 5.40
CA GLU A 55 0.79 27.64 6.20
C GLU A 55 0.49 26.15 5.96
N GLY A 56 -0.74 25.83 5.52
CA GLY A 56 -1.21 24.46 5.30
C GLY A 56 -1.75 23.79 6.56
N HIS A 57 -2.04 22.49 6.46
CA HIS A 57 -2.61 21.70 7.56
C HIS A 57 -1.51 21.00 8.35
N LEU A 58 -1.61 21.04 9.68
CA LEU A 58 -0.77 20.26 10.59
C LEU A 58 -1.31 18.83 10.71
N TYR A 59 -0.48 17.85 10.41
CA TYR A 59 -0.73 16.43 10.59
C TYR A 59 0.09 15.92 11.77
N VAL A 60 -0.55 15.22 12.70
CA VAL A 60 0.06 14.65 13.91
C VAL A 60 -0.10 13.14 13.93
N GLU A 61 0.72 12.47 14.75
CA GLU A 61 0.66 11.03 15.01
C GLU A 61 0.97 10.11 13.82
N LEU A 62 2.15 10.33 13.22
CA LEU A 62 2.69 9.43 12.19
C LEU A 62 2.97 8.01 12.74
N LYS A 63 1.99 7.10 12.66
CA LYS A 63 2.12 5.71 13.12
C LYS A 63 1.41 4.77 12.15
N ALA A 64 2.15 3.77 11.65
CA ALA A 64 1.59 2.68 10.84
C ALA A 64 0.57 1.86 11.65
N PRO A 65 -0.49 1.34 11.00
CA PRO A 65 -1.41 0.38 11.60
C PRO A 65 -0.67 -0.89 12.06
N PRO A 66 -1.24 -1.65 13.03
CA PRO A 66 -0.63 -2.88 13.51
C PRO A 66 -0.31 -3.85 12.37
N ASN A 67 0.89 -4.46 12.44
CA ASN A 67 1.40 -5.45 11.50
C ASN A 67 1.60 -4.98 10.05
N LEU A 68 1.45 -3.68 9.77
CA LEU A 68 1.82 -3.06 8.50
C LEU A 68 3.05 -2.17 8.67
N SER A 69 3.76 -1.93 7.58
CA SER A 69 4.86 -0.96 7.53
C SER A 69 4.84 -0.20 6.22
N VAL A 70 5.26 1.05 6.27
CA VAL A 70 5.53 1.84 5.06
C VAL A 70 6.82 1.34 4.45
N ILE A 71 6.74 0.88 3.21
CA ILE A 71 7.87 0.33 2.46
C ILE A 71 8.00 1.16 1.20
N SER A 72 9.17 1.77 1.03
CA SER A 72 9.49 2.63 -0.10
C SER A 72 10.75 2.10 -0.78
N GLN A 73 10.64 1.77 -2.06
CA GLN A 73 11.80 1.45 -2.89
C GLN A 73 11.62 1.99 -4.30
N ASN A 74 12.69 2.60 -4.81
CA ASN A 74 12.71 3.24 -6.12
C ASN A 74 11.48 4.15 -6.30
N GLU A 75 10.59 3.79 -7.22
CA GLU A 75 9.40 4.55 -7.61
C GLU A 75 8.12 4.08 -6.91
N ALA A 76 8.17 3.07 -6.04
CA ALA A 76 7.01 2.56 -5.32
C ALA A 76 7.10 2.85 -3.83
N THR A 77 5.97 3.27 -3.27
CA THR A 77 5.75 3.28 -1.82
C THR A 77 4.41 2.62 -1.54
N ALA A 78 4.37 1.73 -0.56
CA ALA A 78 3.18 1.00 -0.16
C ALA A 78 3.15 0.83 1.36
N CYS A 79 1.96 0.66 1.93
CA CYS A 79 1.82 0.22 3.31
C CYS A 79 1.29 -1.20 3.33
N ILE A 80 2.19 -2.15 3.55
CA ILE A 80 1.93 -3.58 3.40
C ILE A 80 2.53 -4.36 4.55
N GLY A 81 2.02 -5.56 4.78
CA GLY A 81 2.52 -6.51 5.77
C GLY A 81 2.25 -7.94 5.34
N ILE A 82 3.22 -8.82 5.58
CA ILE A 82 3.11 -10.25 5.29
C ILE A 82 2.66 -10.98 6.54
N PHE A 83 1.58 -11.74 6.39
CA PHE A 83 1.00 -12.57 7.42
C PHE A 83 1.35 -14.02 7.14
N GLN A 84 1.95 -14.68 8.14
CA GLN A 84 2.53 -16.02 8.01
C GLN A 84 1.50 -17.15 8.20
N GLU A 85 0.28 -16.80 8.63
CA GLU A 85 -0.83 -17.73 8.76
C GLU A 85 -1.21 -18.28 7.39
N LEU A 86 -1.34 -19.61 7.29
CA LEU A 86 -1.67 -20.28 6.03
C LEU A 86 -3.19 -20.37 5.91
N LEU A 87 -3.75 -19.62 4.97
CA LEU A 87 -5.20 -19.52 4.76
C LEU A 87 -5.54 -19.78 3.30
N THR A 88 -6.77 -20.20 3.04
CA THR A 88 -7.35 -20.14 1.70
C THR A 88 -7.45 -18.68 1.26
N TYR A 89 -7.57 -18.42 -0.05
CA TYR A 89 -7.64 -17.05 -0.55
C TYR A 89 -8.77 -16.23 0.11
N ASN A 90 -9.96 -16.83 0.21
CA ASN A 90 -11.13 -16.16 0.78
C ASN A 90 -10.96 -15.87 2.27
N GLU A 91 -10.37 -16.80 3.02
CA GLU A 91 -10.05 -16.58 4.44
C GLU A 91 -8.99 -15.49 4.60
N ALA A 92 -7.95 -15.47 3.75
CA ALA A 92 -6.93 -14.41 3.76
C ALA A 92 -7.53 -13.03 3.43
N ALA A 93 -8.42 -12.98 2.42
CA ALA A 93 -9.14 -11.77 2.05
C ALA A 93 -10.00 -11.25 3.22
N GLN A 94 -10.79 -12.14 3.84
CA GLN A 94 -11.59 -11.82 5.01
C GLN A 94 -10.71 -11.35 6.17
N ARG A 95 -9.57 -12.00 6.38
CA ARG A 95 -8.65 -11.67 7.46
C ARG A 95 -8.05 -10.27 7.33
N CYS A 96 -7.68 -9.85 6.12
CA CYS A 96 -7.29 -8.47 5.87
C CYS A 96 -8.46 -7.50 6.12
N GLN A 97 -9.67 -7.83 5.66
CA GLN A 97 -10.87 -6.99 5.84
C GLN A 97 -11.26 -6.82 7.31
N ASP A 98 -11.15 -7.86 8.13
CA ASP A 98 -11.42 -7.81 9.57
C ASP A 98 -10.48 -6.82 10.30
N MET A 99 -9.31 -6.54 9.73
CA MET A 99 -8.36 -5.54 10.23
C MET A 99 -8.54 -4.15 9.58
N GLY A 100 -9.52 -3.98 8.68
CA GLY A 100 -9.73 -2.76 7.91
C GLY A 100 -8.75 -2.56 6.75
N TYR A 101 -8.14 -3.65 6.28
CA TYR A 101 -7.18 -3.69 5.17
C TYR A 101 -7.77 -4.47 3.97
N PHE A 102 -6.99 -4.61 2.91
CA PHE A 102 -7.31 -5.46 1.75
C PHE A 102 -6.15 -6.40 1.47
N LEU A 103 -6.37 -7.49 0.74
CA LEU A 103 -5.24 -8.17 0.10
C LEU A 103 -4.54 -7.21 -0.86
N ALA A 104 -3.22 -7.22 -0.88
CA ALA A 104 -2.44 -6.19 -1.57
C ALA A 104 -2.63 -6.23 -3.10
N SER A 105 -2.87 -5.07 -3.71
CA SER A 105 -3.00 -4.94 -5.16
C SER A 105 -1.63 -4.70 -5.79
N VAL A 106 -1.30 -5.38 -6.90
CA VAL A 106 0.00 -5.28 -7.56
C VAL A 106 -0.18 -4.71 -8.96
N LYS A 107 -0.48 -3.42 -9.02
CA LYS A 107 -0.92 -2.74 -10.25
C LYS A 107 0.22 -2.43 -11.24
N ASN A 108 1.48 -2.54 -10.82
CA ASN A 108 2.65 -2.20 -11.64
C ASN A 108 3.93 -2.90 -11.14
N SER A 109 4.97 -2.94 -11.98
CA SER A 109 6.25 -3.56 -11.67
C SER A 109 6.97 -2.95 -10.45
N PRO A 110 6.97 -1.62 -10.21
CA PRO A 110 7.52 -1.06 -8.98
C PRO A 110 6.89 -1.64 -7.71
N LYS A 111 5.56 -1.82 -7.66
CA LYS A 111 4.86 -2.47 -6.55
C LYS A 111 5.17 -3.96 -6.47
N LEU A 112 5.28 -4.67 -7.60
CA LEU A 112 5.68 -6.08 -7.63
C LEU A 112 7.07 -6.28 -6.98
N ASN A 113 8.03 -5.40 -7.28
CA ASN A 113 9.36 -5.46 -6.69
C ASN A 113 9.35 -5.34 -5.16
N LEU A 114 8.42 -4.53 -4.60
CA LEU A 114 8.24 -4.50 -3.15
C LEU A 114 7.82 -5.86 -2.61
N ILE A 115 6.88 -6.54 -3.27
CA ILE A 115 6.42 -7.88 -2.88
C ILE A 115 7.56 -8.89 -2.97
N VAL A 116 8.31 -8.91 -4.09
CA VAL A 116 9.44 -9.83 -4.30
C VAL A 116 10.43 -9.79 -3.15
N GLN A 117 10.79 -8.59 -2.69
CA GLN A 117 11.80 -8.43 -1.64
C GLN A 117 11.30 -8.82 -0.26
N LEU A 118 10.01 -8.67 -0.01
CA LEU A 118 9.42 -8.99 1.30
C LEU A 118 9.05 -10.46 1.40
N ALA A 119 8.62 -11.07 0.30
CA ALA A 119 8.14 -12.43 0.26
C ALA A 119 9.23 -13.47 0.62
N GLY A 120 10.50 -13.15 0.35
CA GLY A 120 11.60 -14.09 0.56
C GLY A 120 11.43 -15.33 -0.32
N ASP A 121 11.35 -16.50 0.31
CA ASP A 121 11.17 -17.79 -0.34
C ASP A 121 9.70 -18.25 -0.43
N LYS A 122 8.73 -17.35 -0.18
CA LYS A 122 7.30 -17.71 -0.08
C LYS A 122 6.50 -17.20 -1.27
N SER A 123 5.54 -18.01 -1.69
CA SER A 123 4.42 -17.55 -2.52
C SER A 123 3.34 -16.97 -1.61
N LEU A 124 2.70 -15.87 -2.02
CA LEU A 124 1.77 -15.11 -1.19
C LEU A 124 0.44 -14.88 -1.91
N TRP A 125 -0.68 -14.96 -1.20
CA TRP A 125 -1.93 -14.43 -1.72
C TRP A 125 -1.88 -12.91 -1.90
N VAL A 126 -2.34 -12.43 -3.05
CA VAL A 126 -2.46 -11.02 -3.41
C VAL A 126 -3.87 -10.70 -3.91
N GLY A 127 -4.28 -9.44 -3.86
CA GLY A 127 -5.67 -9.03 -3.94
C GLY A 127 -6.24 -8.86 -5.34
N CYS A 128 -6.27 -9.92 -6.15
CA CYS A 128 -7.14 -9.97 -7.33
C CYS A 128 -7.85 -11.31 -7.51
N ASP A 129 -9.01 -11.27 -8.15
CA ASP A 129 -9.81 -12.43 -8.55
C ASP A 129 -10.56 -12.15 -9.87
N ASP A 130 -11.13 -13.19 -10.48
CA ASP A 130 -11.93 -13.12 -11.71
C ASP A 130 -13.45 -13.26 -11.43
N ALA A 131 -13.85 -13.23 -10.16
CA ALA A 131 -15.16 -13.68 -9.67
C ALA A 131 -16.39 -12.94 -10.25
N VAL A 132 -16.19 -11.77 -10.88
CA VAL A 132 -17.29 -10.95 -11.41
C VAL A 132 -17.61 -11.30 -12.88
N LYS A 133 -16.63 -11.77 -13.67
CA LYS A 133 -16.82 -12.22 -15.05
C LYS A 133 -15.58 -12.98 -15.54
N GLU A 134 -15.78 -14.24 -15.95
CA GLU A 134 -14.77 -15.07 -16.59
C GLU A 134 -14.01 -14.28 -17.67
N GLY A 135 -12.67 -14.25 -17.56
CA GLY A 135 -11.77 -13.47 -18.42
C GLY A 135 -11.57 -11.98 -18.04
N ARG A 136 -12.04 -11.51 -16.87
CA ARG A 136 -11.74 -10.16 -16.34
C ARG A 136 -11.31 -10.19 -14.88
N VAL A 137 -9.99 -10.13 -14.68
CA VAL A 137 -9.38 -10.00 -13.36
C VAL A 137 -9.61 -8.59 -12.80
N VAL A 138 -10.04 -8.49 -11.54
CA VAL A 138 -10.28 -7.23 -10.82
C VAL A 138 -9.48 -7.17 -9.52
N TRP A 139 -9.02 -5.98 -9.15
CA TRP A 139 -8.37 -5.74 -7.87
C TRP A 139 -9.39 -5.64 -6.74
N LYS A 140 -9.18 -6.35 -5.63
CA LYS A 140 -10.10 -6.37 -4.47
C LYS A 140 -10.19 -5.02 -3.76
N GLU A 141 -9.14 -4.22 -3.84
CA GLU A 141 -9.03 -2.92 -3.17
C GLU A 141 -10.03 -1.88 -3.70
N ASP A 142 -10.15 -1.76 -5.02
CA ASP A 142 -10.93 -0.68 -5.65
C ASP A 142 -11.86 -1.16 -6.78
N GLY A 143 -11.90 -2.46 -7.04
CA GLY A 143 -12.72 -3.06 -8.10
C GLY A 143 -12.27 -2.71 -9.52
N SER A 144 -11.08 -2.10 -9.68
CA SER A 144 -10.55 -1.78 -11.01
C SER A 144 -10.11 -3.05 -11.75
N THR A 145 -10.37 -3.09 -13.05
CA THR A 145 -9.91 -4.18 -13.92
C THR A 145 -8.39 -4.09 -14.09
N VAL A 146 -7.72 -5.25 -14.11
CA VAL A 146 -6.29 -5.32 -14.46
C VAL A 146 -6.09 -4.81 -15.89
N SER A 147 -5.16 -3.86 -16.07
CA SER A 147 -4.84 -3.30 -17.38
C SER A 147 -3.99 -4.26 -18.23
N THR A 148 -4.01 -4.10 -19.56
CA THR A 148 -3.15 -4.88 -20.46
C THR A 148 -1.67 -4.72 -20.15
N ASP A 149 -1.23 -3.51 -19.79
CA ASP A 149 0.16 -3.25 -19.40
C ASP A 149 0.52 -3.98 -18.11
N THR A 150 -0.39 -3.97 -17.12
CA THR A 150 -0.20 -4.73 -15.87
C THR A 150 -0.13 -6.23 -16.14
N LEU A 151 -1.01 -6.78 -17.00
CA LEU A 151 -0.96 -8.19 -17.40
C LEU A 151 0.42 -8.54 -17.99
N ALA A 152 0.91 -7.75 -18.95
CA ALA A 152 2.19 -8.01 -19.60
C ALA A 152 3.42 -7.88 -18.68
N THR A 153 3.35 -7.01 -17.68
CA THR A 153 4.53 -6.64 -16.85
C THR A 153 4.55 -7.27 -15.47
N VAL A 154 3.41 -7.71 -14.94
CA VAL A 154 3.27 -8.24 -13.58
C VAL A 154 2.88 -9.71 -13.56
N PHE A 155 2.11 -10.19 -14.55
CA PHE A 155 1.69 -11.59 -14.62
C PHE A 155 2.64 -12.42 -15.47
N ILE A 156 2.68 -13.74 -15.20
CA ILE A 156 3.42 -14.71 -16.01
C ILE A 156 2.81 -14.75 -17.40
N ASP A 157 3.65 -14.74 -18.43
CA ASP A 157 3.27 -14.57 -19.83
C ASP A 157 2.30 -15.67 -20.36
N SER A 158 2.15 -16.80 -19.64
CA SER A 158 1.25 -17.91 -19.98
C SER A 158 -0.20 -17.74 -19.53
N GLU A 159 -0.50 -16.83 -18.60
CA GLU A 159 -1.79 -16.85 -17.88
C GLU A 159 -2.89 -15.97 -18.48
N VAL A 160 -2.65 -15.27 -19.58
CA VAL A 160 -3.67 -14.43 -20.23
C VAL A 160 -4.79 -15.26 -20.88
N ASN A 161 -4.64 -16.60 -20.90
CA ASN A 161 -5.35 -17.48 -21.83
C ASN A 161 -6.24 -18.52 -21.14
N ASN A 162 -6.16 -18.68 -19.82
CA ASN A 162 -6.82 -19.80 -19.13
C ASN A 162 -7.42 -19.45 -17.76
N PHE A 163 -7.92 -18.21 -17.59
CA PHE A 163 -8.75 -17.82 -16.45
C PHE A 163 -10.14 -18.48 -16.54
N VAL A 164 -10.18 -19.79 -16.36
CA VAL A 164 -11.36 -20.65 -16.50
C VAL A 164 -11.56 -21.36 -15.16
N ASN A 165 -12.30 -20.69 -14.27
CA ASN A 165 -12.92 -21.21 -13.05
C ASN A 165 -11.99 -21.33 -11.80
N GLN A 166 -12.31 -20.52 -10.77
CA GLN A 166 -11.68 -20.47 -9.42
C GLN A 166 -10.24 -19.95 -9.38
N ASP A 167 -9.97 -18.82 -10.03
CA ASP A 167 -8.62 -18.28 -10.13
C ASP A 167 -8.36 -17.16 -9.14
N CYS A 168 -7.62 -17.50 -8.10
CA CYS A 168 -7.17 -16.57 -7.07
C CYS A 168 -5.74 -16.11 -7.36
N CYS A 169 -5.50 -14.81 -7.31
CA CYS A 169 -4.18 -14.29 -7.62
C CYS A 169 -3.15 -14.61 -6.54
N VAL A 170 -2.03 -15.19 -6.96
CA VAL A 170 -0.87 -15.48 -6.12
C VAL A 170 0.37 -14.78 -6.66
N TYR A 171 1.20 -14.23 -5.79
CA TYR A 171 2.61 -13.97 -6.09
C TYR A 171 3.39 -15.28 -5.98
N ARG A 172 4.10 -15.67 -7.03
CA ARG A 172 4.93 -16.88 -7.01
C ARG A 172 6.40 -16.57 -6.78
N ASN A 173 7.03 -17.29 -5.84
CA ASN A 173 8.45 -17.14 -5.53
C ASN A 173 9.39 -17.59 -6.66
N ASP A 174 8.95 -18.50 -7.52
CA ASP A 174 9.76 -19.14 -8.57
C ASP A 174 9.87 -18.29 -9.84
N SER A 175 8.80 -17.60 -10.19
CA SER A 175 8.73 -16.71 -11.35
C SER A 175 8.94 -15.24 -10.98
N HIS A 176 8.83 -14.88 -9.70
CA HIS A 176 8.75 -13.50 -9.21
C HIS A 176 7.63 -12.66 -9.85
N LYS A 177 6.57 -13.33 -10.32
CA LYS A 177 5.41 -12.73 -11.00
C LYS A 177 4.11 -13.21 -10.38
N LEU A 178 3.01 -12.58 -10.80
CA LEU A 178 1.66 -13.03 -10.45
C LEU A 178 1.18 -14.16 -11.36
N SER A 179 0.40 -15.07 -10.79
CA SER A 179 -0.33 -16.13 -11.48
C SER A 179 -1.71 -16.28 -10.84
N ASP A 180 -2.63 -16.88 -11.56
CA ASP A 180 -3.73 -17.65 -11.00
C ASP A 180 -3.22 -18.83 -10.14
N TYR A 181 -4.07 -19.28 -9.21
CA TYR A 181 -3.82 -20.44 -8.38
C TYR A 181 -5.12 -20.95 -7.75
N ASP A 182 -5.14 -22.24 -7.41
CA ASP A 182 -6.26 -22.86 -6.70
C ASP A 182 -6.53 -22.15 -5.37
N CYS A 183 -7.66 -21.45 -5.31
CA CYS A 183 -8.11 -20.66 -4.16
C CYS A 183 -8.17 -21.44 -2.84
N SER A 184 -8.29 -22.77 -2.89
CA SER A 184 -8.37 -23.65 -1.72
C SER A 184 -7.01 -23.97 -1.10
N VAL A 185 -5.90 -23.60 -1.75
CA VAL A 185 -4.56 -23.82 -1.20
C VAL A 185 -4.30 -22.89 -0.02
N LEU A 186 -3.65 -23.43 1.01
CA LEU A 186 -3.26 -22.67 2.19
C LEU A 186 -1.91 -21.99 1.96
N LEU A 187 -1.93 -20.66 1.85
CA LEU A 187 -0.73 -19.84 1.66
C LEU A 187 -0.67 -18.70 2.67
N PRO A 188 0.53 -18.19 3.00
CA PRO A 188 0.66 -16.89 3.61
C PRO A 188 0.14 -15.80 2.66
N TYR A 189 -0.12 -14.61 3.20
CA TYR A 189 -0.79 -13.54 2.45
C TYR A 189 -0.22 -12.17 2.78
N VAL A 190 -0.44 -11.23 1.87
CA VAL A 190 -0.03 -9.83 2.05
C VAL A 190 -1.26 -8.93 2.12
N CYS A 191 -1.40 -8.19 3.24
CA CYS A 191 -2.42 -7.15 3.34
C CYS A 191 -1.82 -5.79 3.00
N GLU A 192 -2.66 -4.88 2.50
CA GLU A 192 -2.37 -3.47 2.30
C GLU A 192 -3.48 -2.55 2.79
N VAL A 193 -3.07 -1.33 3.11
CA VAL A 193 -3.97 -0.20 3.31
C VAL A 193 -3.46 0.99 2.52
N THR A 194 -4.35 1.91 2.16
CA THR A 194 -3.97 3.15 1.48
C THR A 194 -2.87 3.88 2.26
N LEU A 195 -1.90 4.45 1.56
CA LEU A 195 -0.78 5.15 2.20
C LEU A 195 -1.23 6.26 3.13
N TYR A 196 -2.33 6.94 2.79
CA TYR A 196 -2.94 7.96 3.63
C TYR A 196 -3.34 7.38 5.00
N ASN A 197 -4.12 6.30 5.01
CA ASN A 197 -4.56 5.63 6.25
C ASN A 197 -3.41 4.97 7.01
N CYS A 198 -2.31 4.66 6.32
CA CYS A 198 -1.13 4.10 6.96
C CYS A 198 -0.32 5.13 7.75
N VAL A 199 -0.10 6.30 7.18
CA VAL A 199 0.76 7.32 7.80
C VAL A 199 -0.01 8.25 8.72
N LEU A 200 -1.32 8.34 8.53
CA LEU A 200 -2.23 9.08 9.36
C LEU A 200 -3.14 8.04 10.01
N ASN A 201 -2.73 7.51 11.17
CA ASN A 201 -3.69 6.85 12.03
C ASN A 201 -4.71 7.93 12.40
N VAL A 202 -5.85 7.93 11.72
CA VAL A 202 -6.93 8.87 11.97
C VAL A 202 -7.48 8.52 13.36
N SER A 203 -6.93 9.14 14.41
CA SER A 203 -7.65 9.36 15.65
C SER A 203 -8.63 10.52 15.41
N GLY A 204 -9.64 10.27 14.59
CA GLY A 204 -10.83 11.11 14.52
C GLY A 204 -11.83 10.67 15.60
N PRO A 205 -12.62 11.60 16.16
CA PRO A 205 -13.53 11.35 17.29
C PRO A 205 -14.56 10.25 17.04
#